data_AF-A0A4Z1CXC9-F1
#
_entry.id   AF-A0A4Z1CXC9-F1
#
_cell.length_a   1.000
_cell.length_b   1.000
_cell.length_c   1.000
_cell.angle_alpha   90.00
_cell.angle_beta   90.00
_cell.angle_gamma   90.00
#
_symmetry.space_group_name_H-M   'P 1'
#
loop_
_entity.id
_entity.type
_entity.pdbx_description
1 polymer ?
#
loop_
_entity_poly.entity_id
_entity_poly.type
_entity_poly.pdbx_seq_one_letter_code
_entity_poly.pdbx_strand_id
1 'polypeptide(L)'
;MVQDEIRHPALTGGLWPVISIRIRREDQRLRAASWRPAPQAIPEDVLLPCAWRELEGLTEVAVGLSRSRIYVRELAEHELAGRLVLCLRGAPGAIQVQGPMAPVGEVLAARTRSAVLHVAAVHHAADREEDRQVWRARARQLLKASRAARRGRSVRATSAGLPTLGGRS
;
A
#
# COMPACT_ATOMS: atom_id res chain seq x y z
N MET A 1 -5.14 -12.56 23.73
CA MET A 1 -5.81 -11.25 23.57
C MET A 1 -6.32 -11.17 22.16
N VAL A 2 -7.63 -11.14 21.98
CA VAL A 2 -8.26 -10.89 20.67
C VAL A 2 -7.94 -9.42 20.35
N GLN A 3 -7.13 -9.19 19.32
CA GLN A 3 -6.96 -7.85 18.78
C GLN A 3 -8.34 -7.41 18.35
N ASP A 4 -8.88 -6.39 19.02
CA ASP A 4 -10.09 -5.72 18.58
C ASP A 4 -9.73 -5.10 17.23
N GLU A 5 -10.02 -5.84 16.16
CA GLU A 5 -9.61 -5.48 14.81
C GLU A 5 -10.39 -4.21 14.49
N ILE A 6 -9.67 -3.10 14.35
CA ILE A 6 -10.27 -1.80 14.08
C ILE A 6 -11.15 -1.97 12.85
N ARG A 7 -12.47 -1.89 13.04
CA ARG A 7 -13.41 -1.92 11.93
C ARG A 7 -12.96 -0.84 10.94
N HIS A 8 -12.89 -1.22 9.67
CA HIS A 8 -12.34 -0.35 8.64
C HIS A 8 -13.07 1.01 8.68
N PRO A 9 -12.41 2.16 8.95
CA PRO A 9 -13.12 3.42 9.23
C PRO A 9 -13.99 3.93 8.08
N ALA A 10 -13.71 3.49 6.85
CA ALA A 10 -14.60 3.73 5.72
C ALA A 10 -16.00 3.09 5.86
N LEU A 11 -16.15 2.01 6.65
CA LEU A 11 -17.43 1.39 7.00
C LEU A 11 -18.26 2.27 7.93
N THR A 12 -17.61 3.11 8.73
CA THR A 12 -18.28 4.03 9.66
C THR A 12 -18.38 5.46 9.09
N GLY A 13 -18.25 5.61 7.76
CA GLY A 13 -18.35 6.90 7.07
C GLY A 13 -17.09 7.78 7.12
N GLY A 14 -15.99 7.30 7.70
CA GLY A 14 -14.74 8.04 7.78
C GLY A 14 -13.99 8.11 6.44
N LEU A 15 -13.33 9.25 6.18
CA LEU A 15 -12.41 9.38 5.05
C LEU A 15 -11.17 8.50 5.30
N TRP A 16 -11.04 7.43 4.52
CA TRP A 16 -9.92 6.52 4.61
C TRP A 16 -8.96 6.65 3.42
N PRO A 17 -7.63 6.52 3.60
CA PRO A 17 -6.70 6.60 2.49
C PRO A 17 -6.94 5.53 1.42
N VAL A 18 -6.92 5.98 0.17
CA VAL A 18 -7.05 5.16 -1.03
C VAL A 18 -5.81 5.25 -1.91
N ILE A 19 -5.65 4.26 -2.79
CA ILE A 19 -4.73 4.28 -3.92
C ILE A 19 -5.48 3.88 -5.18
N SER A 20 -5.28 4.64 -6.26
CA SER A 20 -5.96 4.37 -7.52
C SER A 20 -5.32 3.18 -8.24
N ILE A 21 -6.14 2.23 -8.68
CA ILE A 21 -5.74 1.01 -9.39
C ILE A 21 -6.62 0.87 -10.64
N ARG A 22 -6.08 0.29 -11.72
CA ARG A 22 -6.88 -0.03 -12.91
C ARG A 22 -7.57 -1.38 -12.69
N ILE A 23 -8.89 -1.38 -12.75
CA ILE A 23 -9.72 -2.55 -12.49
C ILE A 23 -10.50 -2.91 -13.74
N ARG A 24 -10.44 -4.19 -14.13
CA ARG A 24 -11.31 -4.76 -15.17
C ARG A 24 -12.33 -5.66 -14.48
N ARG A 25 -13.61 -5.39 -14.74
CA ARG A 25 -14.75 -6.19 -14.30
C ARG A 25 -15.39 -6.90 -15.48
N GLU A 26 -16.01 -8.04 -15.21
CA GLU A 26 -16.84 -8.80 -16.15
C GLU A 26 -18.03 -9.33 -15.37
N ASP A 27 -19.24 -9.08 -15.84
CA ASP A 27 -20.47 -9.41 -15.10
C ASP A 27 -20.44 -8.94 -13.65
N GLN A 28 -19.98 -7.70 -13.43
CA GLN A 28 -19.73 -7.06 -12.12
C GLN A 28 -18.63 -7.69 -11.25
N ARG A 29 -18.06 -8.82 -11.65
CA ARG A 29 -16.99 -9.50 -10.91
C ARG A 29 -15.63 -8.93 -11.25
N LEU A 30 -14.79 -8.75 -10.24
CA LEU A 30 -13.37 -8.47 -10.46
C LEU A 30 -12.74 -9.55 -11.35
N ARG A 31 -12.00 -9.13 -12.39
CA ARG A 31 -11.26 -10.03 -13.28
C ARG A 31 -9.78 -9.74 -13.36
N ALA A 32 -9.41 -8.47 -13.35
CA ALA A 32 -8.00 -8.07 -13.39
C ALA A 32 -7.80 -6.76 -12.64
N ALA A 33 -6.59 -6.59 -12.11
CA ALA A 33 -6.14 -5.37 -11.48
C ALA A 33 -4.73 -5.03 -11.97
N SER A 34 -4.43 -3.76 -12.23
CA SER A 34 -3.10 -3.32 -12.63
C SER A 34 -2.74 -1.92 -12.13
N TRP A 35 -1.46 -1.72 -11.85
CA TRP A 35 -0.91 -0.41 -11.45
C TRP A 35 -0.88 0.61 -12.58
N ARG A 36 -0.90 0.12 -13.83
CA ARG A 36 -0.76 0.90 -15.05
C ARG A 36 -1.95 0.67 -15.97
N PRO A 37 -2.14 1.52 -17.00
CA PRO A 37 -3.15 1.31 -18.02
C PRO A 37 -3.15 -0.13 -18.52
N ALA A 38 -4.33 -0.74 -18.50
CA ALA A 38 -4.59 -2.06 -19.06
C ALA A 38 -5.85 -1.97 -19.94
N PRO A 39 -5.94 -2.75 -21.03
CA PRO A 39 -7.11 -2.74 -21.90
C PRO A 39 -8.39 -2.96 -21.10
N GLN A 40 -9.41 -2.12 -21.36
CA GLN A 40 -10.75 -2.24 -20.76
C GLN A 40 -10.78 -2.08 -19.23
N ALA A 41 -9.68 -1.65 -18.59
CA ALA A 41 -9.63 -1.42 -17.15
C ALA A 41 -9.84 0.06 -16.82
N ILE A 42 -10.74 0.35 -15.87
CA ILE A 42 -11.08 1.70 -15.41
C ILE A 42 -10.32 2.05 -14.12
N PRO A 43 -10.02 3.33 -13.85
CA PRO A 43 -9.42 3.73 -12.58
C PRO A 43 -10.46 3.63 -11.46
N GLU A 44 -10.16 2.87 -10.42
CA GLU A 44 -10.95 2.80 -9.18
C GLU A 44 -10.05 3.12 -7.98
N ASP A 45 -10.62 3.82 -7.00
CA ASP A 45 -9.94 4.06 -5.73
C ASP A 45 -10.09 2.84 -4.81
N VAL A 46 -8.94 2.28 -4.43
CA VAL A 46 -8.84 1.07 -3.61
C VAL A 46 -8.39 1.45 -2.21
N LEU A 47 -9.13 1.02 -1.20
CA LEU A 47 -8.86 1.28 0.20
C LEU A 47 -7.57 0.58 0.65
N LEU A 48 -6.81 1.23 1.52
CA LEU A 48 -5.70 0.60 2.23
C LEU A 48 -6.25 -0.32 3.35
N PRO A 49 -5.58 -1.41 3.73
CA PRO A 49 -6.02 -2.24 4.84
C PRO A 49 -5.94 -1.48 6.18
N CYS A 50 -6.73 -1.90 7.16
CA CYS A 50 -6.71 -1.33 8.52
C CYS A 50 -5.78 -2.09 9.47
N ALA A 51 -5.44 -3.35 9.14
CA ALA A 51 -4.58 -4.18 9.96
C ALA A 51 -3.11 -3.75 9.87
N TRP A 52 -2.45 -3.67 11.04
CA TRP A 52 -1.04 -3.26 11.12
C TRP A 52 -0.12 -4.10 10.22
N ARG A 53 -0.22 -5.43 10.31
CA ARG A 53 0.68 -6.34 9.57
C ARG A 53 0.58 -6.16 8.06
N GLU A 54 -0.61 -5.85 7.56
CA GLU A 54 -0.80 -5.59 6.14
C GLU A 54 -0.21 -4.25 5.73
N LEU A 55 -0.40 -3.19 6.53
CA LEU A 55 0.20 -1.87 6.29
C LEU A 55 1.74 -1.92 6.33
N GLU A 56 2.31 -2.68 7.27
CA GLU A 56 3.75 -2.91 7.35
C GLU A 56 4.27 -3.59 6.07
N GLY A 57 3.68 -4.71 5.68
CA GLY A 57 4.08 -5.43 4.47
C GLY A 57 3.89 -4.61 3.18
N LEU A 58 2.84 -3.78 3.08
CA LEU A 58 2.67 -2.85 1.96
C LEU A 58 3.81 -1.83 1.90
N THR A 59 4.29 -1.33 3.03
CA THR A 59 5.43 -0.43 3.05
C THR A 59 6.71 -1.14 2.59
N GLU A 60 6.97 -2.35 3.09
CA GLU A 60 8.12 -3.14 2.68
C GLU A 60 8.13 -3.40 1.17
N VAL A 61 6.98 -3.74 0.59
CA VAL A 61 6.83 -3.89 -0.87
C VAL A 61 7.09 -2.56 -1.58
N ALA A 62 6.50 -1.46 -1.10
CA ALA A 62 6.65 -0.13 -1.67
C ALA A 62 8.12 0.34 -1.72
N VAL A 63 8.92 0.00 -0.71
CA VAL A 63 10.34 0.38 -0.61
C VAL A 63 11.30 -0.69 -1.17
N GLY A 64 10.77 -1.80 -1.69
CA GLY A 64 11.56 -2.88 -2.29
C GLY A 64 12.27 -3.80 -1.31
N LEU A 65 11.88 -3.79 -0.03
CA LEU A 65 12.37 -4.73 1.00
C LEU A 65 11.64 -6.08 0.97
N SER A 66 10.45 -6.13 0.37
CA SER A 66 9.66 -7.33 0.20
C SER A 66 9.29 -7.55 -1.27
N ARG A 67 9.31 -8.81 -1.71
CA ARG A 67 8.82 -9.24 -3.04
C ARG A 67 7.40 -9.78 -2.99
N SER A 68 6.70 -9.54 -1.88
CA SER A 68 5.32 -9.98 -1.72
C SER A 68 4.44 -9.38 -2.81
N ARG A 69 3.50 -10.20 -3.30
CA ARG A 69 2.53 -9.77 -4.29
C ARG A 69 1.38 -9.05 -3.59
N ILE A 70 0.91 -7.98 -4.23
CA ILE A 70 -0.25 -7.21 -3.76
C ILE A 70 -1.48 -7.69 -4.52
N TYR A 71 -2.58 -7.78 -3.79
CA TYR A 71 -3.87 -8.21 -4.31
C TYR A 71 -4.93 -7.14 -4.00
N VAL A 72 -6.01 -7.17 -4.77
CA VAL A 72 -7.23 -6.42 -4.49
C VAL A 72 -8.36 -7.40 -4.28
N ARG A 73 -9.24 -7.11 -3.33
CA ARG A 73 -10.47 -7.87 -3.10
C ARG A 73 -11.64 -6.93 -2.86
N GLU A 74 -12.84 -7.43 -3.10
CA GLU A 74 -14.06 -6.76 -2.65
C GLU A 74 -14.23 -6.93 -1.15
N LEU A 75 -14.72 -5.86 -0.50
CA LEU A 75 -15.14 -5.89 0.88
C LEU A 75 -16.56 -6.50 0.95
N ALA A 76 -16.73 -7.55 1.74
CA ALA A 76 -17.95 -8.36 1.77
C ALA A 76 -19.03 -7.86 2.75
N GLU A 77 -18.73 -6.88 3.61
CA GLU A 77 -19.66 -6.42 4.63
C GLU A 77 -20.70 -5.42 4.09
N HIS A 78 -21.94 -5.60 4.57
CA HIS A 78 -23.21 -5.26 3.93
C HIS A 78 -23.51 -3.75 3.75
N GLU A 79 -22.64 -2.85 4.21
CA GLU A 79 -22.82 -1.40 4.01
C GLU A 79 -21.88 -0.81 2.94
N LEU A 80 -20.84 -1.54 2.54
CA LEU A 80 -19.87 -1.12 1.51
C LEU A 80 -19.63 -2.17 0.43
N ALA A 81 -20.61 -3.05 0.19
CA ALA A 81 -20.55 -4.03 -0.89
C ALA A 81 -20.13 -3.36 -2.21
N GLY A 82 -19.06 -3.86 -2.82
CA GLY A 82 -18.47 -3.32 -4.05
C GLY A 82 -17.25 -2.43 -3.86
N ARG A 83 -16.92 -1.98 -2.63
CA ARG A 83 -15.64 -1.30 -2.37
C ARG A 83 -14.48 -2.28 -2.39
N LEU A 84 -13.35 -1.78 -2.88
CA LEU A 84 -12.13 -2.55 -3.05
C LEU A 84 -11.13 -2.25 -1.94
N VAL A 85 -10.43 -3.27 -1.46
CA VAL A 85 -9.35 -3.13 -0.47
C VAL A 85 -8.10 -3.84 -0.95
N LEU A 86 -6.95 -3.22 -0.72
CA LEU A 86 -5.65 -3.84 -0.89
C LEU A 86 -5.39 -4.85 0.20
N CYS A 87 -4.87 -6.01 -0.19
CA CYS A 87 -4.42 -7.01 0.76
C CYS A 87 -3.13 -7.67 0.26
N LEU A 88 -2.44 -8.32 1.20
CA LEU A 88 -1.42 -9.30 0.86
C LEU A 88 -2.13 -10.63 0.51
N ARG A 89 -1.39 -11.60 -0.03
CA ARG A 89 -1.95 -12.90 -0.46
C ARG A 89 -2.83 -13.53 0.64
N GLY A 90 -3.98 -14.11 0.26
CA GLY A 90 -4.67 -15.10 1.10
C GLY A 90 -6.19 -15.02 1.17
N ALA A 91 -6.82 -13.96 0.66
CA ALA A 91 -8.28 -13.83 0.74
C ALA A 91 -9.00 -14.46 -0.48
N PRO A 92 -10.11 -15.19 -0.27
CA PRO A 92 -10.98 -15.64 -1.36
C PRO A 92 -11.44 -14.48 -2.23
N GLY A 93 -11.45 -14.68 -3.56
CA GLY A 93 -11.83 -13.64 -4.52
C GLY A 93 -10.79 -12.53 -4.72
N ALA A 94 -9.64 -12.60 -4.05
CA ALA A 94 -8.57 -11.61 -4.25
C ALA A 94 -7.84 -11.83 -5.58
N ILE A 95 -7.65 -10.75 -6.34
CA ILE A 95 -6.97 -10.76 -7.64
C ILE A 95 -5.65 -10.03 -7.52
N GLN A 96 -4.60 -10.64 -8.09
CA GLN A 96 -3.26 -10.06 -8.06
C GLN A 96 -3.23 -8.76 -8.89
N VAL A 97 -2.67 -7.70 -8.30
CA VAL A 97 -2.41 -6.46 -9.02
C VAL A 97 -1.14 -6.62 -9.87
N GLN A 98 -1.28 -6.49 -11.17
CA GLN A 98 -0.21 -6.68 -12.16
C GLN A 98 0.51 -5.36 -12.50
N GLY A 99 1.71 -5.52 -13.05
CA GLY A 99 2.53 -4.42 -13.53
C GLY A 99 3.61 -3.97 -12.56
N PRO A 100 4.52 -3.08 -13.01
CA PRO A 100 5.69 -2.70 -12.23
C PRO A 100 5.31 -1.80 -11.04
N MET A 101 5.85 -2.12 -9.87
CA MET A 101 5.65 -1.37 -8.62
C MET A 101 6.41 -0.03 -8.58
N ALA A 102 7.56 0.04 -9.25
CA ALA A 102 8.47 1.19 -9.17
C ALA A 102 7.82 2.58 -9.33
N PRO A 103 6.86 2.81 -10.27
CA PRO A 103 6.22 4.12 -10.44
C PRO A 103 5.22 4.48 -9.35
N VAL A 104 4.65 3.48 -8.66
CA VAL A 104 3.59 3.67 -7.66
C VAL A 104 4.11 3.51 -6.23
N GLY A 105 5.34 3.01 -6.05
CA GLY A 105 5.91 2.73 -4.73
C GLY A 105 5.95 3.94 -3.80
N GLU A 106 6.30 5.13 -4.29
CA GLU A 106 6.30 6.33 -3.45
C GLU A 106 4.89 6.72 -2.99
N VAL A 107 3.91 6.64 -3.89
CA VAL A 107 2.51 6.91 -3.57
C VAL A 107 1.99 5.88 -2.57
N LEU A 108 2.29 4.59 -2.79
CA LEU A 108 1.90 3.53 -1.87
C LEU A 108 2.49 3.75 -0.48
N ALA A 109 3.79 4.03 -0.36
CA ALA A 109 4.43 4.32 0.92
C ALA A 109 3.80 5.54 1.62
N ALA A 110 3.48 6.60 0.87
CA ALA A 110 2.83 7.79 1.42
C ALA A 110 1.40 7.51 1.91
N ARG A 111 0.59 6.77 1.13
CA ARG A 111 -0.79 6.40 1.50
C ARG A 111 -0.83 5.43 2.66
N THR A 112 0.07 4.45 2.71
CA THR A 112 0.23 3.54 3.84
C THR A 112 0.59 4.30 5.12
N ARG A 113 1.52 5.27 5.05
CA ARG A 113 1.82 6.15 6.20
C ARG A 113 0.60 6.96 6.63
N SER A 114 -0.15 7.49 5.67
CA SER A 114 -1.40 8.21 5.95
C SER A 114 -2.40 7.33 6.69
N ALA A 115 -2.53 6.05 6.33
CA ALA A 115 -3.43 5.11 6.99
C ALA A 115 -3.00 4.84 8.43
N VAL A 116 -1.71 4.59 8.67
CA VAL A 116 -1.16 4.40 10.03
C VAL A 116 -1.40 5.63 10.93
N LEU A 117 -1.22 6.84 10.38
CA LEU A 117 -1.51 8.08 11.13
C LEU A 117 -2.99 8.27 11.40
N HIS A 118 -3.86 7.87 10.46
CA HIS A 118 -5.30 7.89 10.67
C HIS A 118 -5.71 6.93 11.79
N VAL A 119 -5.16 5.72 11.84
CA VAL A 119 -5.40 4.78 12.96
C VAL A 119 -4.97 5.39 14.30
N ALA A 120 -3.82 6.05 14.34
CA ALA A 120 -3.40 6.77 15.56
C ALA A 120 -4.41 7.86 15.96
N ALA A 121 -5.01 8.57 14.99
CA ALA A 121 -6.06 9.56 15.26
C ALA A 121 -7.35 8.92 15.78
N VAL A 122 -7.72 7.73 15.28
CA VAL A 122 -8.86 6.95 15.80
C VAL A 122 -8.63 6.55 17.26
N HIS A 123 -7.45 6.04 17.60
CA HIS A 123 -7.11 5.71 19.00
C HIS A 123 -7.09 6.94 19.90
N HIS A 124 -6.63 8.08 19.40
CA HIS A 124 -6.69 9.36 20.13
C HIS A 124 -8.14 9.77 20.43
N ALA A 125 -9.04 9.68 19.45
CA ALA A 125 -10.45 10.00 19.65
C ALA A 125 -11.15 9.04 20.62
N ALA A 126 -10.64 7.82 20.77
CA ALA A 126 -11.13 6.81 21.70
C ALA A 126 -10.40 6.83 23.08
N ASP A 127 -9.59 7.86 23.35
CA ASP A 127 -8.79 8.03 24.58
C ASP A 127 -7.84 6.86 24.89
N ARG A 128 -7.35 6.17 23.85
CA ARG A 128 -6.39 5.06 23.94
C ARG A 128 -4.98 5.55 23.65
N GLU A 129 -4.40 6.29 24.59
CA GLU A 129 -3.12 6.97 24.39
C GLU A 129 -1.94 5.99 24.17
N GLU A 130 -1.92 4.84 24.84
CA GLU A 130 -0.88 3.81 24.65
C GLU A 130 -0.87 3.28 23.20
N ASP A 131 -2.04 2.88 22.70
CA ASP A 131 -2.21 2.41 21.33
C ASP A 131 -1.81 3.50 20.32
N ARG A 132 -2.26 4.74 20.55
CA ARG A 132 -1.88 5.88 19.71
C ARG A 132 -0.37 6.02 19.61
N GLN A 133 0.36 5.94 20.73
CA GLN A 133 1.82 6.06 20.73
C GLN A 133 2.49 4.91 19.95
N VAL A 134 2.00 3.68 20.10
CA VAL A 134 2.47 2.53 19.32
C VAL A 134 2.30 2.78 17.82
N TRP A 135 1.12 3.22 17.39
CA TRP A 135 0.85 3.52 15.97
C TRP A 135 1.68 4.70 15.45
N ARG A 136 1.91 5.75 16.25
CA ARG A 136 2.79 6.87 15.88
C ARG A 136 4.25 6.45 15.76
N ALA A 137 4.76 5.65 16.69
CA ALA A 137 6.13 5.14 16.67
C ALA A 137 6.37 4.30 15.40
N ARG A 138 5.41 3.43 15.08
CA ARG A 138 5.36 2.65 13.85
C ARG A 138 5.34 3.52 12.59
N ALA A 139 4.49 4.55 12.51
CA ALA A 139 4.49 5.50 11.38
C ALA A 139 5.86 6.17 11.16
N ARG A 140 6.57 6.49 12.24
CA ARG A 140 7.94 7.04 12.19
C ARG A 140 8.95 6.02 11.66
N GLN A 141 8.84 4.74 12.05
CA GLN A 141 9.70 3.66 11.55
C GLN A 141 9.53 3.48 10.03
N LEU A 142 8.29 3.45 9.54
CA LEU A 142 8.00 3.36 8.10
C LEU A 142 8.62 4.53 7.30
N LEU A 143 8.54 5.75 7.86
CA LEU A 143 9.17 6.93 7.26
C LEU A 143 10.70 6.80 7.21
N LYS A 144 11.32 6.32 8.30
CA LYS A 144 12.77 6.11 8.36
C LYS A 144 13.20 5.06 7.33
N ALA A 145 12.50 3.93 7.24
CA ALA A 145 12.77 2.88 6.26
C ALA A 145 12.67 3.39 4.81
N SER A 146 11.61 4.14 4.51
CA SER A 146 11.41 4.76 3.18
C SER A 146 12.54 5.72 2.81
N ARG A 147 13.00 6.55 3.75
CA ARG A 147 14.14 7.46 3.55
C ARG A 147 15.45 6.72 3.36
N ALA A 148 15.70 5.68 4.15
CA ALA A 148 16.91 4.86 4.05
C ALA A 148 16.98 4.14 2.68
N ALA A 149 15.87 3.53 2.24
CA ALA A 149 15.76 2.90 0.93
C ALA A 149 16.05 3.88 -0.22
N ARG A 150 15.53 5.13 -0.13
CA ARG A 150 15.83 6.19 -1.09
C ARG A 150 17.32 6.53 -1.15
N ARG A 151 17.97 6.67 0.01
CA ARG A 151 19.41 6.98 0.09
C ARG A 151 20.28 5.84 -0.47
N GLY A 152 19.94 4.58 -0.18
CA GLY A 152 20.64 3.42 -0.75
C GLY A 152 20.50 3.31 -2.27
N ARG A 153 19.38 3.79 -2.83
CA ARG A 153 19.15 3.87 -4.29
C ARG A 153 19.94 5.01 -4.95
N SER A 154 20.08 6.14 -4.27
CA SER A 154 20.86 7.30 -4.74
C SER A 154 22.36 7.01 -4.88
N VAL A 155 22.93 6.13 -4.04
CA VAL A 155 24.36 5.77 -4.12
C VAL A 155 24.63 4.78 -5.26
N ARG A 156 23.64 3.96 -5.63
CA ARG A 156 23.79 2.93 -6.67
C ARG A 156 23.54 3.44 -8.10
N ALA A 157 23.09 4.69 -8.26
CA ALA A 157 22.86 5.31 -9.57
C ALA A 157 24.08 6.08 -10.12
N THR A 158 25.16 6.20 -9.35
CA THR A 158 26.36 7.01 -9.72
C THR A 158 27.56 6.17 -10.15
N SER A 159 27.36 4.90 -10.50
CA SER A 159 28.44 4.01 -10.98
C SER A 159 28.01 3.23 -12.22
N ALA A 160 27.42 3.92 -13.19
CA ALA A 160 27.28 3.43 -14.56
C ALA A 160 28.14 4.30 -15.48
N GLY A 161 29.35 3.81 -15.75
CA GLY A 161 30.10 4.06 -16.98
C GLY A 161 30.54 5.50 -17.26
N LEU A 162 31.68 5.91 -16.71
CA LEU A 162 32.56 6.83 -17.44
C LEU A 162 33.11 6.06 -18.66
N PRO A 163 32.91 6.53 -19.90
CA PRO A 163 33.58 5.93 -21.05
C PRO A 163 35.08 6.20 -20.94
N THR A 164 35.89 5.15 -20.81
CA THR A 164 37.34 5.24 -20.98
C THR A 164 37.62 5.60 -22.43
N LEU A 165 37.99 6.86 -22.67
CA LEU A 165 38.60 7.32 -23.91
C LEU A 165 39.86 6.49 -24.19
N GLY A 166 39.99 6.04 -25.44
CA GLY A 166 41.00 5.10 -25.87
C GLY A 166 42.44 5.61 -25.75
N GLY A 167 43.34 4.68 -25.48
CA GLY A 167 44.76 4.81 -25.75
C GLY A 167 45.17 3.73 -26.74
N ARG A 168 45.28 4.12 -28.02
CA ARG A 168 46.09 3.41 -29.01
C ARG A 168 47.44 4.10 -29.04
N SER A 169 48.48 3.40 -28.63
CA SER A 169 49.87 3.55 -29.08
C SER A 169 50.69 2.44 -28.45
#